data_AF-V9G7C5-F1
#
_entry.id   AF-V9G7C5-F1
#
_cell.length_a   1.000
_cell.length_b   1.000
_cell.length_c   1.000
_cell.angle_alpha   90.00
_cell.angle_beta   90.00
_cell.angle_gamma   90.00
#
_symmetry.space_group_name_H-M   'P 1'
#
loop_
_entity.id
_entity.type
_entity.pdbx_description
1 polymer ?
#
loop_
_entity_poly.entity_id
_entity_poly.type
_entity_poly.pdbx_seq_one_letter_code
_entity_poly.pdbx_strand_id
1 'polypeptide(L)'
;MNQSVGMSRDTESESRRLLEEINKTSTTYGMSAVWFLGQESVVIKGGEHVLYVDPYMSGELERKAGFQRAFPAPLHPEHIDNADIVLITHEHDDHMDLGTISRLPS
;
A
#
# COMPACT_ATOMS: atom_id res chain seq x y z
N MET A 1 21.63 17.45 5.62
CA MET A 1 20.63 18.22 4.84
C MET A 1 19.43 17.32 4.69
N ASN A 2 18.34 17.69 5.36
CA ASN A 2 17.14 16.86 5.50
C ASN A 2 16.24 17.15 4.30
N GLN A 3 16.14 16.25 3.34
CA GLN A 3 15.00 16.25 2.42
C GLN A 3 13.99 15.27 2.98
N SER A 4 12.96 15.80 3.65
CA SER A 4 11.67 15.13 3.63
C SER A 4 11.34 14.88 2.17
N VAL A 5 11.33 13.62 1.74
CA VAL A 5 10.89 13.25 0.40
C VAL A 5 9.37 13.48 0.36
N GLY A 6 8.97 14.73 0.18
CA GLY A 6 7.61 15.05 -0.22
C GLY A 6 7.43 14.53 -1.64
N MET A 7 6.42 13.69 -1.85
CA MET A 7 6.06 13.19 -3.17
C MET A 7 5.83 14.34 -4.14
N SER A 8 6.24 14.15 -5.40
CA SER A 8 5.88 15.07 -6.48
C SER A 8 4.36 15.06 -6.67
N ARG A 9 3.78 16.14 -7.21
CA ARG A 9 2.35 16.18 -7.59
C ARG A 9 1.95 15.02 -8.50
N ASP A 10 2.89 14.52 -9.30
CA ASP A 10 2.68 13.39 -10.19
C ASP A 10 2.48 12.09 -9.39
N THR A 11 3.27 11.86 -8.33
CA THR A 11 3.14 10.65 -7.50
C THR A 11 1.86 10.63 -6.66
N GLU A 12 1.38 11.79 -6.22
CA GLU A 12 0.07 11.91 -5.56
C GLU A 12 -1.09 11.59 -6.50
N SER A 13 -1.04 12.12 -7.74
CA SER A 13 -2.04 11.82 -8.77
C SER A 13 -2.07 10.33 -9.13
N GLU A 14 -0.91 9.68 -9.28
CA GLU A 14 -0.83 8.26 -9.60
C GLU A 14 -1.35 7.38 -8.46
N SER A 15 -1.05 7.73 -7.20
CA SER A 15 -1.60 7.02 -6.03
C SER A 15 -3.14 7.06 -6.01
N ARG A 16 -3.75 8.21 -6.30
CA ARG A 16 -5.21 8.33 -6.36
C ARG A 16 -5.82 7.55 -7.51
N ARG A 17 -5.16 7.54 -8.68
CA ARG A 17 -5.60 6.76 -9.85
C ARG A 17 -5.62 5.27 -9.54
N LEU A 18 -4.58 4.75 -8.89
CA LEU A 18 -4.51 3.34 -8.51
C LEU A 18 -5.62 2.97 -7.51
N LEU A 19 -5.88 3.81 -6.50
CA LEU A 19 -7.00 3.59 -5.58
C LEU A 19 -8.35 3.62 -6.29
N GLU A 20 -8.54 4.56 -7.22
CA GLU A 20 -9.75 4.63 -8.03
C GLU A 20 -9.92 3.38 -8.91
N GLU A 21 -8.84 2.86 -9.49
CA GLU A 21 -8.84 1.60 -10.25
C GLU A 21 -9.26 0.42 -9.37
N ILE A 22 -8.65 0.26 -8.19
CA ILE A 22 -9.01 -0.79 -7.23
C ILE A 22 -10.49 -0.66 -6.86
N ASN A 23 -10.96 0.55 -6.54
CA ASN A 23 -12.35 0.79 -6.13
C ASN A 23 -13.35 0.53 -7.27
N LYS A 24 -13.03 0.87 -8.51
CA LYS A 24 -13.91 0.65 -9.67
C LYS A 24 -13.87 -0.77 -10.23
N THR A 25 -12.83 -1.55 -9.93
CA THR A 25 -12.71 -2.92 -10.42
C THR A 25 -13.79 -3.79 -9.79
N SER A 26 -14.72 -4.27 -10.60
CA SER A 26 -15.75 -5.24 -10.19
C SER A 26 -15.26 -6.66 -10.45
N THR A 27 -15.41 -7.55 -9.48
CA THR A 27 -15.11 -8.98 -9.65
C THR A 27 -16.40 -9.80 -9.67
N THR A 28 -16.55 -10.69 -10.64
CA THR A 28 -17.65 -11.66 -10.66
C THR A 28 -17.53 -12.64 -9.48
N TYR A 29 -18.65 -13.22 -9.05
CA TYR A 29 -18.65 -14.29 -8.04
C TYR A 29 -17.63 -15.38 -8.37
N GLY A 30 -16.80 -15.75 -7.39
CA GLY A 30 -15.73 -16.73 -7.56
C GLY A 30 -14.46 -16.21 -8.23
N MET A 31 -14.35 -14.90 -8.50
CA MET A 31 -13.17 -14.26 -9.06
C MET A 31 -12.59 -13.23 -8.08
N SER A 32 -11.29 -12.96 -8.22
CA SER A 32 -10.58 -11.91 -7.50
C SER A 32 -9.66 -11.13 -8.44
N ALA A 33 -9.48 -9.85 -8.17
CA ALA A 33 -8.45 -9.03 -8.81
C ALA A 33 -7.26 -8.87 -7.86
N VAL A 34 -6.05 -8.79 -8.41
CA VAL A 34 -4.80 -8.75 -7.65
C VAL A 34 -3.90 -7.66 -8.19
N TRP A 35 -3.36 -6.83 -7.30
CA TRP A 35 -2.37 -5.79 -7.62
C TRP A 35 -1.10 -6.02 -6.81
N PHE A 36 0.05 -6.02 -7.49
CA PHE A 36 1.36 -6.00 -6.85
C PHE A 36 1.80 -4.56 -6.63
N LEU A 37 2.05 -4.19 -5.37
CA LEU A 37 2.46 -2.83 -5.00
C LEU A 37 3.98 -2.71 -4.79
N GLY A 38 4.73 -3.78 -5.08
CA GLY A 38 6.18 -3.88 -4.92
C GLY A 38 6.60 -4.36 -3.53
N GLN A 39 7.83 -4.86 -3.43
CA GLN A 39 8.26 -5.72 -2.31
C GLN A 39 7.27 -6.89 -2.17
N GLU A 40 6.76 -7.11 -0.96
CA GLU A 40 5.85 -8.19 -0.60
C GLU A 40 4.38 -7.72 -0.56
N SER A 41 4.13 -6.43 -0.81
CA SER A 41 2.80 -5.82 -0.72
C SER A 41 1.89 -6.23 -1.88
N VAL A 42 0.76 -6.84 -1.52
CA VAL A 42 -0.29 -7.26 -2.48
C VAL A 42 -1.66 -6.75 -2.04
N VAL A 43 -2.45 -6.27 -2.99
CA VAL A 43 -3.87 -5.98 -2.80
C VAL A 43 -4.70 -7.04 -3.50
N ILE A 44 -5.69 -7.58 -2.80
CA ILE A 44 -6.65 -8.54 -3.34
C ILE A 44 -8.04 -7.95 -3.17
N LYS A 45 -8.79 -7.84 -4.27
CA LYS A 45 -10.21 -7.46 -4.24
C LYS A 45 -11.09 -8.64 -4.60
N GLY A 46 -12.11 -8.89 -3.78
CA GLY A 46 -13.15 -9.88 -4.01
C GLY A 46 -14.52 -9.33 -3.59
N GLY A 47 -15.44 -9.22 -4.55
CA GLY A 47 -16.70 -8.52 -4.36
C GLY A 47 -16.45 -7.05 -3.98
N GLU A 48 -17.04 -6.63 -2.87
CA GLU A 48 -16.87 -5.28 -2.32
C GLU A 48 -15.68 -5.18 -1.34
N HIS A 49 -15.02 -6.29 -1.00
CA HIS A 49 -13.97 -6.31 0.00
C HIS A 49 -12.57 -6.21 -0.60
N VAL A 50 -11.71 -5.43 0.06
CA VAL A 50 -10.30 -5.22 -0.30
C VAL A 50 -9.41 -5.65 0.86
N LEU A 51 -8.55 -6.64 0.59
CA LEU A 51 -7.53 -7.16 1.48
C LEU A 51 -6.16 -6.60 1.07
N TYR A 52 -5.44 -6.05 2.04
CA TYR A 52 -4.02 -5.72 1.90
C TYR A 52 -3.17 -6.78 2.61
N VAL A 53 -2.22 -7.37 1.89
CA VAL A 53 -1.21 -8.27 2.45
C VAL A 53 0.10 -7.50 2.54
N ASP A 54 0.72 -7.50 3.72
CA ASP A 54 2.02 -6.90 4.02
C ASP A 54 2.18 -5.47 3.45
N PRO A 55 1.30 -4.51 3.81
CA PRO A 55 1.34 -3.17 3.23
C PRO A 55 2.59 -2.40 3.69
N TYR A 56 3.52 -2.13 2.79
CA TYR A 56 4.82 -1.49 3.05
C TYR A 56 4.97 -0.21 2.19
N MET A 57 4.50 0.93 2.67
CA MET A 57 4.38 2.19 1.90
C MET A 57 5.00 3.42 2.57
N SER A 58 5.41 3.35 3.85
CA SER A 58 5.78 4.53 4.65
C SER A 58 7.24 4.99 4.45
N GLY A 59 8.08 4.14 3.88
CA GLY A 59 9.53 4.36 3.77
C GLY A 59 10.26 4.37 5.12
N GLU A 60 9.66 3.83 6.18
CA GLU A 60 10.25 3.87 7.53
C GLU A 60 11.51 3.01 7.66
N LEU A 61 11.52 1.84 7.04
CA LEU A 61 12.70 0.96 7.05
C LEU A 61 13.90 1.60 6.30
N GLU A 62 13.65 2.33 5.22
CA GLU A 62 14.68 3.15 4.57
C GLU A 62 15.25 4.19 5.54
N ARG A 63 14.40 4.91 6.28
CA ARG A 63 14.86 5.91 7.27
C ARG A 63 15.63 5.29 8.43
N LYS A 64 15.23 4.10 8.90
CA LYS A 64 15.83 3.42 10.06
C LYS A 64 17.12 2.69 9.73
N ALA A 65 17.16 2.01 8.58
CA ALA A 65 18.18 1.01 8.27
C ALA A 65 18.80 1.16 6.87
N GLY A 66 18.36 2.14 6.08
CA GLY A 66 18.93 2.42 4.75
C GLY A 66 18.48 1.46 3.64
N PHE A 67 17.52 0.57 3.92
CA PHE A 67 16.96 -0.34 2.91
C PHE A 67 15.94 0.39 2.05
N GLN A 68 16.38 0.87 0.89
CA GLN A 68 15.53 1.58 -0.07
C GLN A 68 14.67 0.61 -0.88
N ARG A 69 13.46 1.04 -1.24
CA ARG A 69 12.66 0.33 -2.22
C ARG A 69 13.32 0.39 -3.60
N ALA A 70 13.24 -0.71 -4.37
CA ALA A 70 13.67 -0.73 -5.76
C ALA A 70 12.83 0.21 -6.65
N PHE A 71 11.56 0.42 -6.29
CA PHE A 71 10.63 1.34 -6.95
C PHE A 71 9.86 2.17 -5.90
N PRO A 72 9.48 3.42 -6.22
CA PRO A 72 8.66 4.24 -5.33
C PRO A 72 7.41 3.51 -4.83
N ALA A 73 6.96 3.81 -3.62
CA ALA A 73 5.67 3.31 -3.14
C ALA A 73 4.56 3.84 -4.04
N PRO A 74 3.70 2.97 -4.61
CA PRO A 74 2.65 3.41 -5.52
C PRO A 74 1.47 4.05 -4.78
N LEU A 75 1.34 3.81 -3.47
CA LEU A 75 0.30 4.36 -2.62
C LEU A 75 0.91 5.17 -1.47
N HIS A 76 0.26 6.28 -1.12
CA HIS A 76 0.54 6.97 0.13
C HIS A 76 -0.33 6.36 1.23
N PRO A 77 0.21 6.02 2.42
CA PRO A 77 -0.58 5.44 3.51
C PRO A 77 -1.85 6.21 3.86
N GLU A 78 -1.78 7.55 3.85
CA GLU A 78 -2.91 8.42 4.22
C GLU A 78 -4.06 8.42 3.20
N HIS A 79 -3.83 7.91 1.98
CA HIS A 79 -4.88 7.82 0.97
C HIS A 79 -5.58 6.48 0.96
N ILE A 80 -5.07 5.48 1.67
CA ILE A 80 -5.64 4.13 1.70
C ILE A 80 -6.87 4.15 2.61
N ASP A 81 -8.04 4.40 2.01
CA ASP A 81 -9.34 4.49 2.69
C ASP A 81 -10.24 3.28 2.45
N ASN A 82 -9.80 2.33 1.62
CA ASN A 82 -10.59 1.21 1.14
C ASN A 82 -10.16 -0.15 1.72
N ALA A 83 -9.19 -0.18 2.65
CA ALA A 83 -8.72 -1.43 3.24
C ALA A 83 -9.73 -1.97 4.25
N ASP A 84 -10.41 -3.07 3.93
CA ASP A 84 -11.30 -3.76 4.87
C ASP A 84 -10.54 -4.72 5.80
N ILE A 85 -9.50 -5.35 5.26
CA ILE A 85 -8.71 -6.37 5.96
C ILE A 85 -7.23 -6.12 5.69
N VAL A 86 -6.41 -6.27 6.73
CA VAL A 86 -4.95 -6.26 6.64
C VAL A 86 -4.42 -7.57 7.17
N LEU A 87 -3.69 -8.31 6.32
CA LEU A 87 -3.00 -9.53 6.70
C LEU A 87 -1.50 -9.25 6.75
N ILE A 88 -0.90 -9.52 7.91
CA ILE A 88 0.55 -9.47 8.11
C ILE A 88 1.06 -10.90 8.16
N THR A 89 1.98 -11.27 7.28
CA THR A 89 2.51 -12.63 7.20
C THR A 89 3.43 -12.96 8.37
N HIS A 90 4.27 -12.02 8.77
CA HIS A 90 5.16 -12.11 9.94
C HIS A 90 5.66 -10.71 10.38
N GLU A 91 6.35 -10.64 11.52
CA GLU A 91 6.61 -9.42 12.28
C GLU A 91 7.81 -8.56 11.80
N HIS A 92 8.49 -8.94 10.72
CA HIS A 92 9.63 -8.16 10.23
C HIS A 92 9.20 -6.81 9.65
N ASP A 93 10.05 -5.78 9.78
CA ASP A 93 9.73 -4.38 9.43
C ASP A 93 9.38 -4.15 7.95
N ASP A 94 9.79 -5.05 7.05
CA ASP A 94 9.46 -5.04 5.62
C ASP A 94 8.08 -5.66 5.31
N HIS A 95 7.46 -6.33 6.29
CA HIS A 95 6.10 -6.87 6.23
C HIS A 95 5.13 -6.15 7.18
N MET A 96 5.61 -5.74 8.34
CA MET A 96 4.87 -5.05 9.41
C MET A 96 5.25 -3.56 9.47
N ASP A 97 4.98 -2.84 8.38
CA ASP A 97 5.26 -1.40 8.31
C ASP A 97 4.29 -0.59 9.19
N LEU A 98 4.66 -0.35 10.44
CA LEU A 98 3.86 0.43 11.39
C LEU A 98 3.51 1.84 10.87
N GLY A 99 4.37 2.45 10.08
CA GLY A 99 4.11 3.74 9.45
C GLY A 99 2.97 3.70 8.44
N THR A 100 2.76 2.56 7.76
CA THR A 100 1.62 2.33 6.89
C THR A 100 0.39 1.91 7.68
N ILE A 101 0.54 0.89 8.53
CA ILE A 101 -0.56 0.27 9.28
C ILE A 101 -1.28 1.30 10.18
N SER A 102 -0.54 2.20 10.82
CA SER A 102 -1.12 3.23 11.71
C SER A 102 -1.98 4.29 11.00
N ARG A 103 -2.01 4.31 9.66
CA ARG A 103 -2.79 5.26 8.85
C ARG A 103 -4.00 4.62 8.17
N LEU A 104 -4.17 3.31 8.28
CA LEU A 104 -5.28 2.58 7.69
C LEU A 104 -6.58 2.83 8.48
N PRO A 105 -7.75 2.72 7.84
CA PRO A 105 -9.04 2.87 8.51
C PRO A 105 -9.22 1.82 9.62
N SER A 106 -9.97 2.20 10.65
CA SER A 106 -10.30 1.38 11.83
C SER A 106 -11.49 0.46 11.62
#